data_AF-A0A5V0QTM1-F1
#
_entry.id   AF-A0A5V0QTM1-F1
#
_cell.length_a   1.000
_cell.length_b   1.000
_cell.length_c   1.000
_cell.angle_alpha   90.00
_cell.angle_beta   90.00
_cell.angle_gamma   90.00
#
_symmetry.space_group_name_H-M   'P 1'
#
loop_
_entity.id
_entity.type
_entity.pdbx_description
1 polymer ?
#
loop_
_entity_poly.entity_id
_entity_poly.type
_entity_poly.pdbx_seq_one_letter_code
_entity_poly.pdbx_strand_id
1 'polypeptide(L)'
;MDLRDPNTWISHLLENLPDDKLACALKDDDPDWEYIDGEMLKLGSLAHSQLDIPEIQRRGLVILASESKDFRLLAHLLRTLQHAGDPLLALRLLALYVEHYWTVAAPQNAAHKQRFATQVLKRFETGVESFAETARTAQRDSLLAELAKLAQRWQEQNIPALAQAVDDLSSQYRRAFR
;
A
#
# COMPACT_ATOMS: atom_id res chain seq x y z
N MET A 1 -7.88 14.60 11.40
CA MET A 1 -7.01 14.03 10.35
C MET A 1 -7.78 14.14 9.04
N ASP A 2 -7.28 14.88 8.05
CA ASP A 2 -7.95 14.98 6.73
C ASP A 2 -7.45 13.85 5.82
N LEU A 3 -8.24 12.78 5.71
CA LEU A 3 -7.92 11.59 4.93
C LEU A 3 -7.98 11.84 3.41
N ARG A 4 -8.53 12.98 2.97
CA ARG A 4 -8.58 13.36 1.55
C ARG A 4 -7.32 14.07 1.09
N ASP A 5 -6.48 14.53 2.01
CA ASP A 5 -5.19 15.14 1.69
C ASP A 5 -4.10 14.06 1.61
N PRO A 6 -3.51 13.81 0.42
CA PRO A 6 -2.38 12.89 0.26
C PRO A 6 -1.22 13.16 1.22
N ASN A 7 -0.99 14.41 1.62
CA ASN A 7 0.12 14.76 2.51
C ASN A 7 -0.08 14.21 3.93
N THR A 8 -1.33 14.04 4.36
CA THR A 8 -1.63 13.37 5.64
C THR A 8 -1.10 11.94 5.62
N TRP A 9 -1.35 11.19 4.55
CA TRP A 9 -0.89 9.81 4.43
C TRP A 9 0.64 9.71 4.35
N ILE A 10 1.24 10.58 3.55
CA ILE A 10 2.70 10.59 3.34
C ILE A 10 3.42 10.97 4.64
N SER A 11 2.94 11.99 5.35
CA SER A 11 3.56 12.41 6.63
C SER A 11 3.50 11.29 7.68
N HIS A 12 2.36 10.61 7.84
CA HIS A 12 2.24 9.52 8.81
C HIS A 12 3.06 8.29 8.43
N LEU A 13 3.14 7.97 7.12
CA LEU A 13 4.02 6.91 6.64
C LEU A 13 5.48 7.23 6.97
N LEU A 14 5.91 8.47 6.71
CA LEU A 14 7.30 8.91 6.84
C LEU A 14 7.68 9.40 8.25
N GLU A 15 6.74 9.40 9.19
CA GLU A 15 7.00 9.77 10.58
C GLU A 15 8.12 8.90 11.14
N ASN A 16 9.08 9.54 11.82
CA ASN A 16 10.27 8.86 12.29
C ASN A 16 9.94 8.00 13.51
N LEU A 17 10.19 6.70 13.41
CA LEU A 17 10.10 5.79 14.54
C LEU A 17 11.51 5.42 15.00
N PRO A 18 11.72 5.19 16.30
CA PRO A 18 12.93 4.56 16.80
C PRO A 18 13.27 3.28 16.04
N ASP A 19 14.57 3.03 15.79
CA ASP A 19 15.04 1.91 14.97
C ASP A 19 14.56 0.54 15.48
N ASP A 20 14.41 0.40 16.80
CA ASP A 20 13.87 -0.81 17.44
C ASP A 20 12.40 -1.04 17.07
N LYS A 21 11.59 0.01 16.99
CA LYS A 21 10.20 -0.07 16.53
C LYS A 21 10.07 -0.39 15.05
N LEU A 22 11.00 0.06 14.19
CA LEU A 22 10.92 -0.20 12.75
C LEU A 22 10.89 -1.70 12.45
N ALA A 23 11.76 -2.48 13.10
CA ALA A 23 11.88 -3.92 12.88
C ALA A 23 10.81 -4.77 13.59
N CYS A 24 10.11 -4.20 14.58
CA CYS A 24 9.10 -4.88 15.36
C CYS A 24 7.84 -5.19 14.53
N ALA A 25 7.41 -6.45 14.60
CA ALA A 25 6.10 -6.84 14.10
C ALA A 25 5.00 -6.18 14.93
N LEU A 26 3.93 -5.76 14.26
CA LEU A 26 2.72 -5.33 14.93
C LEU A 26 2.14 -6.53 15.68
N LYS A 27 1.83 -6.36 16.97
CA LYS A 27 1.35 -7.47 17.78
C LYS A 27 -0.10 -7.78 17.41
N ASP A 28 -0.43 -9.06 17.39
CA ASP A 28 -1.79 -9.49 17.04
C ASP A 28 -2.82 -9.15 18.15
N ASP A 29 -2.36 -8.84 19.37
CA ASP A 29 -3.19 -8.38 20.50
C ASP A 29 -3.29 -6.84 20.61
N ASP A 30 -2.73 -6.09 19.64
CA ASP A 30 -2.94 -4.65 19.57
C ASP A 30 -4.42 -4.37 19.20
N PRO A 31 -5.15 -3.59 20.03
CA PRO A 31 -6.59 -3.43 19.86
C PRO A 31 -6.98 -2.67 18.57
N ASP A 32 -6.11 -1.78 18.08
CA ASP A 32 -6.37 -1.07 16.83
C ASP A 32 -6.04 -1.97 15.64
N TRP A 33 -5.00 -2.81 15.74
CA TRP A 33 -4.71 -3.83 14.75
C TRP A 33 -5.82 -4.89 14.65
N GLU A 34 -6.30 -5.43 15.77
CA GLU A 34 -7.37 -6.43 15.80
C GLU A 34 -8.64 -5.88 15.14
N TYR A 35 -8.98 -4.62 15.43
CA TYR A 35 -10.09 -3.93 14.78
C TYR A 35 -9.86 -3.82 13.27
N ILE A 36 -8.70 -3.31 12.84
CA ILE A 36 -8.38 -3.15 11.41
C ILE A 36 -8.45 -4.50 10.69
N ASP A 37 -7.75 -5.52 11.17
CA ASP A 37 -7.67 -6.82 10.52
C ASP A 37 -9.06 -7.48 10.45
N GLY A 38 -9.84 -7.40 11.54
CA GLY A 38 -11.20 -7.91 11.61
C GLY A 38 -12.17 -7.23 10.64
N GLU A 39 -12.11 -5.90 10.51
CA GLU A 39 -12.93 -5.16 9.54
C GLU A 39 -12.50 -5.47 8.09
N MET A 40 -11.19 -5.64 7.85
CA MET A 40 -10.67 -5.94 6.51
C MET A 40 -11.09 -7.30 5.96
N LEU A 41 -11.51 -8.24 6.82
CA LEU A 41 -12.15 -9.51 6.43
C LEU A 41 -13.53 -9.28 5.78
N LYS A 42 -14.24 -8.23 6.18
CA LYS A 42 -15.57 -7.89 5.64
C LYS A 42 -15.46 -7.11 4.33
N LEU A 43 -14.30 -6.55 4.01
CA LEU A 43 -14.07 -5.76 2.79
C LEU A 43 -14.17 -6.68 1.56
N GLY A 44 -15.17 -6.43 0.71
CA GLY A 44 -15.51 -7.28 -0.45
C GLY A 44 -16.58 -8.33 -0.19
N SER A 45 -17.17 -8.37 1.01
CA SER A 45 -18.34 -9.20 1.33
C SER A 45 -19.66 -8.43 1.14
N LEU A 46 -20.80 -9.13 1.25
CA LEU A 46 -22.13 -8.49 1.23
C LEU A 46 -22.36 -7.50 2.41
N ALA A 47 -21.54 -7.56 3.47
CA ALA A 47 -21.57 -6.63 4.60
C ALA A 47 -20.80 -5.33 4.34
N HIS A 48 -20.34 -5.09 3.10
CA HIS A 48 -19.48 -3.98 2.74
C HIS A 48 -20.05 -2.59 3.10
N SER A 49 -21.37 -2.41 3.10
CA SER A 49 -22.05 -1.15 3.48
C SER A 49 -21.94 -0.79 4.97
N GLN A 50 -21.42 -1.69 5.81
CA GLN A 50 -21.26 -1.48 7.26
C GLN A 50 -19.83 -1.08 7.66
N LEU A 51 -18.90 -1.05 6.71
CA LEU A 51 -17.50 -0.74 7.00
C LEU A 51 -17.28 0.77 7.17
N ASP A 52 -16.72 1.14 8.32
CA ASP A 52 -16.18 2.47 8.52
C ASP A 52 -14.75 2.54 7.98
N ILE A 53 -14.63 2.68 6.65
CA ILE A 53 -13.33 2.82 5.97
C ILE A 53 -12.52 4.00 6.56
N PRO A 54 -13.09 5.20 6.77
CA PRO A 54 -12.38 6.29 7.44
C PRO A 54 -11.80 5.93 8.81
N GLU A 55 -12.50 5.13 9.62
CA GLU A 55 -12.01 4.64 10.90
C GLU A 55 -10.77 3.74 10.74
N ILE A 56 -10.84 2.75 9.85
CA ILE A 56 -9.74 1.84 9.54
C ILE A 56 -8.50 2.64 9.11
N GLN A 57 -8.70 3.61 8.22
CA GLN A 57 -7.62 4.46 7.71
C GLN A 57 -6.98 5.29 8.81
N ARG A 58 -7.80 5.93 9.67
CA ARG A 58 -7.28 6.78 10.73
C ARG A 58 -6.49 5.99 11.76
N ARG A 59 -7.00 4.84 12.22
CA ARG A 59 -6.29 3.96 13.15
C ARG A 59 -4.98 3.46 12.54
N GLY A 60 -5.02 3.00 11.29
CA GLY A 60 -3.83 2.51 10.64
C GLY A 60 -2.76 3.58 10.41
N LEU A 61 -3.16 4.82 10.09
CA LEU A 61 -2.23 5.94 10.00
C LEU A 61 -1.61 6.31 11.35
N VAL A 62 -2.38 6.24 12.44
CA VAL A 62 -1.85 6.43 13.80
C VAL A 62 -0.82 5.35 14.13
N ILE A 63 -1.13 4.07 13.90
CA ILE A 63 -0.18 2.97 14.15
C ILE A 63 1.10 3.15 13.30
N LEU A 64 0.97 3.52 12.01
CA LEU A 64 2.12 3.80 11.17
C LEU A 64 3.00 4.91 11.75
N ALA A 65 2.39 5.95 12.29
CA ALA A 65 3.10 7.13 12.77
C ALA A 65 3.72 6.96 14.16
N SER A 66 3.18 6.10 15.03
CA SER A 66 3.63 6.01 16.43
C SER A 66 4.15 4.63 16.87
N GLU A 67 3.72 3.55 16.22
CA GLU A 67 3.95 2.19 16.75
C GLU A 67 4.73 1.25 15.83
N SER A 68 4.35 1.10 14.57
CA SER A 68 4.92 0.07 13.71
C SER A 68 4.89 0.41 12.24
N LYS A 69 5.93 0.00 11.51
CA LYS A 69 5.95 -0.02 10.04
C LYS A 69 5.65 -1.40 9.47
N ASP A 70 5.00 -2.32 10.20
CA ASP A 70 4.70 -3.66 9.69
C ASP A 70 3.96 -3.61 8.34
N PHE A 71 4.48 -4.32 7.34
CA PHE A 71 3.92 -4.30 5.99
C PHE A 71 2.49 -4.81 5.91
N ARG A 72 2.05 -5.66 6.85
CA ARG A 72 0.65 -6.13 6.92
C ARG A 72 -0.32 -4.96 7.08
N LEU A 73 0.04 -4.00 7.93
CA LEU A 73 -0.74 -2.78 8.14
C LEU A 73 -0.81 -1.93 6.87
N LEU A 74 0.35 -1.70 6.23
CA LEU A 74 0.37 -0.96 4.97
C LEU A 74 -0.49 -1.66 3.91
N ALA A 75 -0.38 -2.98 3.76
CA ALA A 75 -1.15 -3.73 2.78
C ALA A 75 -2.67 -3.55 2.95
N HIS A 76 -3.17 -3.44 4.18
CA HIS A 76 -4.58 -3.12 4.46
C HIS A 76 -4.92 -1.68 4.08
N LEU A 77 -4.10 -0.71 4.50
CA LEU A 77 -4.29 0.70 4.13
C LEU A 77 -4.33 0.90 2.61
N LEU A 78 -3.40 0.29 1.88
CA LEU A 78 -3.39 0.32 0.41
C LEU A 78 -4.68 -0.25 -0.18
N ARG A 79 -5.20 -1.34 0.39
CA ARG A 79 -6.44 -1.96 -0.05
C ARG A 79 -7.65 -1.03 0.17
N THR A 80 -7.68 -0.24 1.24
CA THR A 80 -8.74 0.77 1.44
C THR A 80 -8.70 1.87 0.37
N LEU A 81 -7.51 2.33 -0.02
CA LEU A 81 -7.33 3.36 -1.05
C LEU A 81 -7.70 2.83 -2.45
N GLN A 82 -7.24 1.62 -2.78
CA GLN A 82 -7.63 0.93 -4.01
C GLN A 82 -9.14 0.78 -4.11
N HIS A 83 -9.80 0.40 -3.01
CA HIS A 83 -11.24 0.27 -2.96
C HIS A 83 -11.96 1.62 -3.13
N ALA A 84 -11.43 2.70 -2.54
CA ALA A 84 -11.98 4.04 -2.67
C ALA A 84 -11.74 4.69 -4.05
N GLY A 85 -11.06 4.00 -4.97
CA GLY A 85 -10.75 4.53 -6.30
C GLY A 85 -9.54 5.47 -6.34
N ASP A 86 -8.64 5.40 -5.36
CA ASP A 86 -7.38 6.16 -5.34
C ASP A 86 -6.14 5.24 -5.42
N PRO A 87 -5.96 4.50 -6.53
CA PRO A 87 -4.80 3.65 -6.73
C PRO A 87 -3.51 4.46 -6.90
N LEU A 88 -3.59 5.74 -7.30
CA LEU A 88 -2.40 6.58 -7.44
C LEU A 88 -1.77 6.88 -6.07
N LEU A 89 -2.56 7.29 -5.08
CA LEU A 89 -2.07 7.49 -3.72
C LEU A 89 -1.57 6.17 -3.13
N ALA A 90 -2.32 5.08 -3.32
CA ALA A 90 -1.91 3.76 -2.84
C ALA A 90 -0.53 3.37 -3.41
N LEU A 91 -0.32 3.53 -4.72
CA LEU A 91 0.94 3.18 -5.34
C LEU A 91 2.09 4.06 -4.86
N ARG A 92 1.85 5.37 -4.70
CA ARG A 92 2.85 6.31 -4.16
C ARG A 92 3.27 5.93 -2.74
N LEU A 93 2.33 5.54 -1.88
CA LEU A 93 2.65 5.07 -0.53
C LEU A 93 3.44 3.77 -0.54
N LEU A 94 3.13 2.85 -1.45
CA LEU A 94 3.90 1.62 -1.62
C LEU A 94 5.34 1.92 -2.06
N ALA A 95 5.54 2.81 -3.03
CA ALA A 95 6.86 3.21 -3.50
C ALA A 95 7.70 3.84 -2.38
N LEU A 96 7.12 4.79 -1.63
CA LEU A 96 7.76 5.41 -0.47
C LEU A 96 8.09 4.39 0.61
N TYR A 97 7.16 3.50 0.93
CA TYR A 97 7.42 2.45 1.92
C TYR A 97 8.55 1.53 1.48
N VAL A 98 8.59 1.15 0.20
CA VAL A 98 9.63 0.27 -0.31
C VAL A 98 11.00 0.93 -0.26
N GLU A 99 11.05 2.23 -0.53
CA GLU A 99 12.25 3.06 -0.45
C GLU A 99 12.79 3.17 0.98
N HIS A 100 11.94 3.42 1.96
CA HIS A 100 12.37 3.77 3.32
C HIS A 100 12.40 2.59 4.31
N TYR A 101 11.50 1.62 4.15
CA TYR A 101 11.21 0.65 5.21
C TYR A 101 11.26 -0.81 4.77
N TRP A 102 11.36 -1.11 3.47
CA TRP A 102 11.31 -2.50 3.00
C TRP A 102 12.36 -3.42 3.62
N THR A 103 13.59 -2.95 3.78
CA THR A 103 14.70 -3.77 4.24
C THR A 103 14.69 -4.03 5.74
N VAL A 104 14.08 -3.12 6.53
CA VAL A 104 14.11 -3.17 8.00
C VAL A 104 12.78 -3.61 8.61
N ALA A 105 11.66 -3.21 8.01
CA ALA A 105 10.36 -3.36 8.65
C ALA A 105 9.83 -4.79 8.64
N ALA A 106 9.03 -5.13 9.64
CA ALA A 106 8.33 -6.40 9.67
C ALA A 106 7.42 -6.59 8.43
N PRO A 107 7.09 -7.83 8.05
CA PRO A 107 7.62 -9.08 8.59
C PRO A 107 9.04 -9.38 8.11
N GLN A 108 9.88 -9.93 8.99
CA GLN A 108 11.29 -10.27 8.69
C GLN A 108 11.43 -11.48 7.75
N ASN A 109 10.38 -12.31 7.63
CA ASN A 109 10.37 -13.40 6.67
C ASN A 109 10.18 -12.84 5.25
N ALA A 110 11.27 -12.78 4.48
CA ALA A 110 11.30 -12.23 3.13
C ALA A 110 10.29 -12.91 2.19
N ALA A 111 10.11 -14.24 2.27
CA ALA A 111 9.17 -14.95 1.41
C ALA A 111 7.72 -14.56 1.70
N HIS A 112 7.36 -14.41 2.98
CA HIS A 112 6.04 -13.91 3.37
C HIS A 112 5.83 -12.46 2.93
N LYS A 113 6.82 -11.59 3.14
CA LYS A 113 6.76 -10.18 2.74
C LYS A 113 6.57 -10.02 1.22
N GLN A 114 7.33 -10.78 0.43
CA GLN A 114 7.16 -10.80 -1.03
C GLN A 114 5.78 -11.31 -1.45
N ARG A 115 5.26 -12.35 -0.80
CA ARG A 115 3.90 -12.84 -1.07
C ARG A 115 2.83 -11.78 -0.83
N PHE A 116 2.92 -11.02 0.27
CA PHE A 116 2.02 -9.91 0.53
C PHE A 116 2.14 -8.83 -0.55
N ALA A 117 3.36 -8.48 -0.98
CA ALA A 117 3.57 -7.48 -2.01
C ALA A 117 2.97 -7.92 -3.35
N THR A 118 3.16 -9.19 -3.74
CA THR A 118 2.50 -9.75 -4.93
C THR A 118 0.98 -9.67 -4.85
N GLN A 119 0.39 -9.93 -3.68
CA GLN A 119 -1.07 -9.77 -3.52
C GLN A 119 -1.51 -8.31 -3.67
N VAL A 120 -0.73 -7.36 -3.16
CA VAL A 120 -0.99 -5.93 -3.35
C VAL A 120 -0.92 -5.55 -4.84
N LEU A 121 0.11 -6.00 -5.56
CA LEU A 121 0.26 -5.77 -7.01
C LEU A 121 -0.91 -6.34 -7.82
N LYS A 122 -1.34 -7.57 -7.52
CA LYS A 122 -2.49 -8.20 -8.19
C LYS A 122 -3.78 -7.39 -8.03
N ARG A 123 -3.97 -6.68 -6.90
CA ARG A 123 -5.15 -5.81 -6.74
C ARG A 123 -5.06 -4.58 -7.64
N PHE A 124 -3.87 -4.04 -7.90
CA PHE A 124 -3.71 -2.97 -8.88
C PHE A 124 -4.08 -3.40 -10.29
N GLU A 125 -3.80 -4.66 -10.68
CA GLU A 125 -4.21 -5.22 -11.98
C GLU A 125 -5.73 -5.16 -12.16
N THR A 126 -6.50 -5.51 -11.12
CA THR A 126 -7.97 -5.50 -11.19
C THR A 126 -8.59 -4.12 -11.37
N GLY A 127 -7.86 -3.05 -11.04
CA GLY A 127 -8.33 -1.66 -11.14
C GLY A 127 -7.84 -0.90 -12.38
N VAL A 128 -7.08 -1.54 -13.27
CA VAL A 128 -6.41 -0.87 -14.40
C VAL A 128 -7.40 -0.11 -15.29
N GLU A 129 -8.44 -0.79 -15.78
CA GLU A 129 -9.41 -0.20 -16.71
C GLU A 129 -10.19 0.94 -16.05
N SER A 130 -10.70 0.72 -14.83
CA SER A 130 -11.47 1.73 -14.09
C SER A 130 -10.67 3.00 -13.81
N PHE A 131 -9.37 2.87 -13.50
CA PHE A 131 -8.49 4.02 -13.36
C PHE A 131 -8.23 4.69 -14.71
N ALA A 132 -7.98 3.93 -15.77
CA ALA A 132 -7.68 4.47 -17.10
C ALA A 132 -8.84 5.32 -17.67
N GLU A 133 -10.08 4.90 -17.43
CA GLU A 133 -11.30 5.61 -17.86
C GLU A 133 -11.42 7.02 -17.25
N THR A 134 -10.94 7.22 -16.02
CA THR A 134 -11.16 8.45 -15.25
C THR A 134 -9.90 9.30 -15.07
N ALA A 135 -8.71 8.71 -15.21
CA ALA A 135 -7.44 9.37 -14.96
C ALA A 135 -7.08 10.39 -16.04
N ARG A 136 -6.71 11.60 -15.59
CA ARG A 136 -6.14 12.65 -16.45
C ARG A 136 -4.68 12.33 -16.80
N THR A 137 -4.16 12.94 -17.86
CA THR A 137 -2.77 12.76 -18.33
C THR A 137 -1.74 12.87 -17.20
N ALA A 138 -1.81 13.90 -16.37
CA ALA A 138 -0.89 14.07 -15.25
C ALA A 138 -0.96 12.93 -14.21
N GLN A 139 -2.14 12.35 -13.99
CA GLN A 139 -2.32 11.21 -13.08
C GLN A 139 -1.76 9.92 -13.70
N ARG A 140 -1.94 9.73 -15.02
CA ARG A 140 -1.37 8.61 -15.78
C ARG A 140 0.16 8.65 -15.75
N ASP A 141 0.76 9.82 -15.99
CA ASP A 141 2.20 10.02 -15.95
C ASP A 141 2.75 9.79 -14.54
N SER A 142 2.07 10.32 -13.52
CA SER A 142 2.44 10.11 -12.12
C SER A 142 2.39 8.63 -11.75
N LEU A 143 1.33 7.91 -12.15
CA LEU A 143 1.21 6.48 -11.88
C LEU A 143 2.36 5.69 -12.51
N LEU A 144 2.67 5.94 -13.78
CA LEU A 144 3.77 5.25 -14.48
C LEU A 144 5.13 5.58 -13.86
N ALA A 145 5.32 6.81 -13.37
CA ALA A 145 6.53 7.19 -12.65
C ALA A 145 6.67 6.45 -11.31
N GLU A 146 5.59 6.30 -10.54
CA GLU A 146 5.61 5.54 -9.30
C GLU A 146 5.84 4.04 -9.55
N LEU A 147 5.28 3.46 -10.62
CA LEU A 147 5.59 2.08 -11.03
C LEU A 147 7.08 1.93 -11.40
N ALA A 148 7.64 2.87 -12.17
CA ALA A 148 9.05 2.81 -12.55
C ALA A 148 9.99 2.88 -11.31
N LYS A 149 9.69 3.77 -10.36
CA LYS A 149 10.42 3.84 -9.08
C LYS A 149 10.34 2.51 -8.33
N LEU A 150 9.15 1.95 -8.21
CA LEU A 150 8.93 0.71 -7.46
C LEU A 150 9.69 -0.48 -8.08
N ALA A 151 9.65 -0.62 -9.41
CA ALA A 151 10.42 -1.64 -10.13
C ALA A 151 11.93 -1.47 -9.88
N GLN A 152 12.44 -0.24 -9.99
CA GLN A 152 13.85 0.07 -9.73
C GLN A 152 14.25 -0.28 -8.30
N ARG A 153 13.46 0.10 -7.29
CA ARG A 153 13.78 -0.19 -5.88
C ARG A 153 13.84 -1.69 -5.59
N TRP A 154 12.90 -2.47 -6.10
CA TRP A 154 12.95 -3.92 -5.91
C TRP A 154 14.07 -4.60 -6.69
N GLN A 155 14.47 -4.04 -7.84
CA GLN A 155 15.65 -4.50 -8.56
C GLN A 155 16.94 -4.23 -7.74
N GLU A 156 17.09 -3.03 -7.19
CA GLU A 156 18.23 -2.65 -6.31
C GLU A 156 18.30 -3.54 -5.06
N GLN A 157 17.16 -4.00 -4.56
CA GLN A 157 17.04 -4.90 -3.41
C GLN A 157 17.19 -6.39 -3.78
N ASN A 158 17.53 -6.72 -5.02
CA ASN A 158 17.68 -8.09 -5.55
C ASN A 158 16.39 -8.94 -5.44
N ILE A 159 15.23 -8.33 -5.71
CA ILE A 159 13.92 -9.02 -5.75
C ILE A 159 13.36 -8.96 -7.18
N PRO A 160 13.96 -9.68 -8.15
CA PRO A 160 13.62 -9.57 -9.56
C PRO A 160 12.18 -10.00 -9.86
N ALA A 161 11.61 -10.93 -9.07
CA ALA A 161 10.24 -11.37 -9.26
C ALA A 161 9.20 -10.25 -9.01
N LEU A 162 9.45 -9.37 -8.03
CA LEU A 162 8.56 -8.23 -7.78
C LEU A 162 8.81 -7.10 -8.79
N ALA A 163 10.07 -6.85 -9.17
CA ALA A 163 10.38 -5.89 -10.22
C ALA A 163 9.67 -6.24 -11.54
N GLN A 164 9.75 -7.51 -11.96
CA GLN A 164 9.06 -8.00 -13.16
C GLN A 164 7.53 -7.84 -13.06
N ALA A 165 6.94 -8.16 -11.90
CA ALA A 165 5.50 -7.98 -11.69
C ALA A 165 5.05 -6.51 -11.84
N VAL A 166 5.91 -5.56 -11.45
CA VAL A 166 5.65 -4.13 -11.65
C VAL A 166 5.78 -3.72 -13.11
N ASP A 167 6.76 -4.26 -13.84
CA ASP A 167 6.92 -4.01 -15.28
C ASP A 167 5.74 -4.55 -16.09
N ASP A 168 5.24 -5.72 -15.72
CA ASP A 168 4.04 -6.32 -16.30
C ASP A 168 2.80 -5.44 -16.03
N LEU A 169 2.63 -4.98 -14.79
CA LEU A 169 1.56 -4.05 -14.40
C LEU A 169 1.67 -2.72 -15.15
N SER A 170 2.87 -2.16 -15.28
CA SER A 170 3.14 -0.93 -16.05
C SER A 170 2.75 -1.08 -17.51
N SER A 171 3.04 -2.24 -18.10
CA SER A 171 2.64 -2.57 -19.47
C SER A 171 1.11 -2.64 -19.63
N GLN A 172 0.40 -3.17 -18.64
CA GLN A 172 -1.08 -3.19 -18.64
C GLN A 172 -1.66 -1.76 -18.59
N TYR A 173 -1.18 -0.91 -17.69
CA TYR A 173 -1.61 0.50 -17.62
C TYR A 173 -1.32 1.26 -18.91
N ARG A 174 -0.11 1.11 -19.47
CA ARG A 174 0.25 1.73 -20.76
C ARG A 174 -0.64 1.28 -21.91
N ARG A 175 -1.19 0.07 -21.86
CA ARG A 175 -2.16 -0.41 -22.86
C ARG A 175 -3.53 0.21 -22.65
N ALA A 176 -4.01 0.28 -21.41
CA ALA A 176 -5.31 0.86 -21.08
C ALA A 176 -5.38 2.38 -21.28
N PHE A 177 -4.25 3.10 -21.24
CA PHE A 177 -4.20 4.54 -21.50
C PHE A 177 -4.28 4.93 -22.99
N ARG A 178 -4.22 3.97 -23.91
CA ARG A 178 -4.22 4.19 -25.35
C ARG A 178 -5.60 4.54 -25.90
#